data_AF-A0AAN6QFW8-F1
#
_entry.id   AF-A0AAN6QFW8-F1
#
_cell.length_a   1.000
_cell.length_b   1.000
_cell.length_c   1.000
_cell.angle_alpha   90.00
_cell.angle_beta   90.00
_cell.angle_gamma   90.00
#
_symmetry.space_group_name_H-M   'P 1'
#
loop_
_entity.id
_entity.type
_entity.pdbx_description
1 polymer ?
#
loop_
_entity_poly.entity_id
_entity_poly.type
_entity_poly.pdbx_seq_one_letter_code
_entity_poly.pdbx_strand_id
1 'polypeptide(L)' 'ACSCHHNNDAGRWDDPMDPAGRVADLCSRGGGCHQAAIGRMCVSGDMGQCGCATQAAQDWQSWHNNWFLWTAVTC' A
#
# COMPACT_ATOMS: atom_id res chain seq x y z
N ALA A 1 -18.40 3.07 -4.48
CA ALA A 1 -17.81 2.16 -3.48
C ALA A 1 -16.37 1.92 -3.89
N CYS A 2 -15.43 2.01 -2.96
CA CYS A 2 -14.02 1.72 -3.21
C CYS A 2 -13.85 0.21 -3.34
N SER A 3 -13.44 -0.29 -4.51
CA SER A 3 -13.18 -1.72 -4.73
C SER A 3 -11.67 -1.97 -4.71
N CYS A 4 -11.10 -1.95 -3.52
CA CYS A 4 -9.68 -2.27 -3.32
C CYS A 4 -9.51 -3.72 -2.87
N HIS A 5 -8.49 -4.38 -3.40
CA HIS A 5 -8.13 -5.76 -3.08
C HIS A 5 -6.65 -5.87 -2.72
N HIS A 6 -6.29 -6.90 -1.97
CA HIS A 6 -4.91 -7.21 -1.64
C HIS A 6 -4.60 -8.68 -1.86
N ASN A 7 -3.31 -9.03 -1.96
CA ASN A 7 -2.86 -10.38 -2.25
C ASN A 7 -2.77 -11.33 -1.04
N ASN A 8 -3.20 -10.92 0.16
CA ASN A 8 -3.12 -11.71 1.40
C ASN A 8 -1.70 -12.16 1.80
N ASP A 9 -0.66 -11.48 1.30
CA ASP A 9 0.73 -11.70 1.67
C ASP A 9 1.27 -10.51 2.48
N ALA A 10 1.07 -10.51 3.79
CA ALA A 10 1.45 -9.39 4.65
C ALA A 10 2.93 -9.51 4.97
N GLY A 11 3.70 -8.55 4.48
CA GLY A 11 5.12 -8.45 4.75
C GLY A 11 5.41 -7.45 5.86
N ARG A 12 6.53 -7.63 6.55
CA ARG A 12 7.16 -6.53 7.27
C ARG A 12 7.50 -5.42 6.28
N TRP A 13 7.35 -4.18 6.73
CA TRP A 13 7.57 -2.98 5.97
C TRP A 13 8.50 -2.05 6.76
N ASP A 14 9.58 -1.60 6.13
CA ASP A 14 10.49 -0.61 6.72
C ASP A 14 10.89 0.42 5.66
N ASP A 15 10.26 1.58 5.72
CA ASP A 15 10.42 2.70 4.81
C ASP A 15 10.27 4.02 5.60
N PRO A 16 10.82 5.14 5.13
CA PRO A 16 10.59 6.44 5.75
C PRO A 16 9.10 6.85 5.82
N MET A 17 8.26 6.26 4.97
CA MET A 17 6.80 6.42 5.00
C MET A 17 6.14 5.17 5.57
N ASP A 18 5.03 5.36 6.30
CA ASP A 18 4.15 4.24 6.63
C ASP A 18 3.57 3.62 5.35
N PRO A 19 3.07 2.37 5.42
CA PRO A 19 2.58 1.70 4.22
C PRO A 19 1.50 2.47 3.47
N ALA A 20 0.55 3.08 4.19
CA ALA A 20 -0.50 3.91 3.59
C ALA A 20 0.04 5.16 2.90
N GLY A 21 1.00 5.85 3.51
CA GLY A 21 1.68 6.99 2.89
C GLY A 21 2.41 6.58 1.62
N ARG A 22 3.02 5.39 1.59
CA ARG A 22 3.63 4.86 0.36
C ARG A 22 2.58 4.51 -0.72
N VAL A 23 1.44 3.96 -0.34
CA VAL A 23 0.33 3.72 -1.29
C VAL A 23 -0.15 5.03 -1.91
N ALA A 24 -0.30 6.08 -1.10
CA ALA A 24 -0.69 7.40 -1.58
C ALA A 24 0.33 7.98 -2.58
N ASP A 25 1.63 7.88 -2.27
CA ASP A 25 2.72 8.32 -3.15
C ASP A 25 2.72 7.54 -4.48
N LEU A 26 2.69 6.21 -4.43
CA LEU A 26 2.65 5.37 -5.64
C LEU A 26 1.41 5.66 -6.48
N CYS A 27 0.24 5.74 -5.85
CA CYS A 27 -1.00 6.01 -6.56
C CYS A 27 -0.97 7.39 -7.23
N SER A 28 -0.45 8.43 -6.56
CA SER A 28 -0.32 9.78 -7.13
C SER A 28 0.55 9.84 -8.38
N ARG A 29 1.43 8.85 -8.57
CA ARG A 29 2.33 8.70 -9.73
C ARG A 29 1.76 7.83 -10.84
N GLY A 30 0.51 7.36 -10.70
CA GLY A 30 -0.11 6.41 -11.63
C GLY A 30 0.11 4.94 -11.27
N GLY A 31 0.49 4.65 -10.02
CA GLY A 31 0.73 3.31 -9.51
C GLY A 31 2.19 2.89 -9.62
N GLY A 32 2.42 1.59 -9.64
CA GLY A 32 3.75 0.98 -9.75
C GLY A 32 4.21 0.31 -8.46
N CYS A 33 5.48 -0.07 -8.42
CA CYS A 33 6.06 -0.80 -7.29
C CYS A 33 7.13 0.01 -6.59
N HIS A 34 7.21 -0.13 -5.27
CA HIS A 34 8.26 0.42 -4.42
C HIS A 34 8.95 -0.69 -3.65
N GLN A 35 10.28 -0.62 -3.61
CA GLN A 35 11.13 -1.47 -2.78
C GLN A 35 11.57 -0.66 -1.56
N ALA A 36 11.08 -1.05 -0.39
CA ALA A 36 11.47 -0.49 0.89
C ALA A 36 12.75 -1.18 1.42
N ALA A 37 13.30 -0.72 2.55
CA ALA A 37 14.43 -1.39 3.20
C ALA A 37 14.05 -2.82 3.61
N ILE A 38 12.80 -2.99 4.06
CA ILE A 38 12.16 -4.30 4.24
C ILE A 38 10.81 -4.28 3.54
N GLY A 39 10.55 -5.30 2.71
CA GLY A 39 9.29 -5.46 1.99
C GLY A 39 9.25 -4.79 0.62
N ARG A 40 8.32 -5.24 -0.23
CA ARG A 40 8.03 -4.68 -1.55
C ARG A 40 6.54 -4.48 -1.67
N MET A 41 6.12 -3.33 -2.19
CA MET A 41 4.72 -2.99 -2.39
C MET A 41 4.49 -2.66 -3.86
N CYS A 42 3.39 -3.15 -4.44
CA CYS A 42 2.91 -2.73 -5.75
C CYS A 42 1.48 -2.22 -5.66
N VAL A 43 1.21 -1.08 -6.30
CA VAL A 43 -0.11 -0.45 -6.41
C VAL A 43 -0.52 -0.44 -7.88
N SER A 44 -1.70 -0.95 -8.20
CA SER A 44 -2.18 -1.07 -9.59
C SER A 44 -3.70 -0.97 -9.69
N GLY A 45 -4.23 -0.54 -10.84
CA GLY A 45 -5.67 -0.42 -11.11
C GLY A 45 -6.09 1.01 -11.50
N ASP A 46 -7.29 1.44 -11.10
CA ASP A 46 -7.85 2.77 -11.31
C ASP A 46 -7.25 3.82 -10.37
N MET A 47 -6.26 4.53 -10.89
CA MET A 47 -5.56 5.62 -10.20
C MET A 47 -6.44 6.86 -9.95
N GLY A 48 -7.65 6.92 -10.50
CA GLY A 48 -8.67 7.89 -10.09
C GLY A 48 -9.17 7.67 -8.66
N GLN A 49 -8.89 6.50 -8.07
CA GLN A 49 -9.33 6.10 -6.74
C GLN A 49 -8.23 6.17 -5.67
N CYS A 50 -7.23 7.06 -5.80
CA CYS A 50 -6.15 7.15 -4.80
C CYS A 50 -6.63 7.39 -3.37
N GLY A 51 -7.72 8.13 -3.17
CA GLY A 51 -8.32 8.29 -1.84
C GLY A 51 -8.79 6.97 -1.26
N CYS A 52 -9.40 6.11 -2.09
CA CYS A 52 -9.81 4.76 -1.72
C CYS A 52 -8.61 3.86 -1.40
N ALA A 53 -7.58 3.87 -2.25
CA ALA A 53 -6.38 3.04 -2.07
C ALA A 53 -5.65 3.40 -0.77
N THR A 54 -5.55 4.70 -0.49
CA THR A 54 -4.93 5.20 0.74
C THR A 54 -5.74 4.81 1.97
N GLN A 55 -7.07 4.99 1.95
CA GLN A 55 -7.93 4.60 3.06
C GLN A 55 -7.88 3.09 3.33
N ALA A 56 -7.97 2.27 2.27
CA ALA A 56 -7.86 0.82 2.40
C ALA A 56 -6.50 0.41 3.00
N ALA A 57 -5.41 1.04 2.56
CA ALA A 57 -4.08 0.79 3.12
C ALA A 57 -3.98 1.23 4.60
N GLN A 58 -4.63 2.33 5.00
CA GLN A 58 -4.71 2.74 6.41
C GLN A 58 -5.47 1.73 7.27
N ASP A 59 -6.55 1.15 6.74
CA ASP A 59 -7.36 0.16 7.46
C ASP A 59 -6.65 -1.21 7.55
N TRP A 60 -5.78 -1.52 6.58
CA TRP A 60 -5.07 -2.80 6.50
C TRP A 60 -3.67 -2.77 7.13
N GLN A 61 -3.03 -1.61 7.25
CA GLN A 61 -1.72 -1.52 7.88
C GLN A 61 -1.82 -1.78 9.37
N SER A 62 -0.79 -2.44 9.92
CA SER A 62 -0.68 -2.66 11.35
C SER A 62 0.75 -2.45 11.85
N TRP A 63 0.87 -2.06 13.11
CA TRP A 63 2.16 -1.84 13.77
C TRP A 63 2.37 -2.87 14.88
N HIS A 64 3.41 -3.68 14.74
CA HIS A 64 3.84 -4.69 15.72
C HIS A 64 5.36 -4.70 15.85
N ASN A 65 5.94 -3.64 16.42
CA ASN A 65 7.39 -3.32 16.42
C ASN A 65 8.01 -3.01 15.05
N ASN A 66 7.28 -3.26 13.97
CA ASN A 66 7.52 -2.75 12.63
C ASN A 66 6.17 -2.60 11.92
N TRP A 67 6.15 -1.90 10.79
CA TRP A 67 4.96 -1.82 9.94
C TRP A 67 4.71 -3.16 9.23
N PHE A 68 3.44 -3.47 9.00
CA PHE A 68 3.00 -4.58 8.17
C PHE A 68 1.94 -4.09 7.19
N LEU A 69 2.06 -4.49 5.92
CA LEU A 69 1.03 -4.33 4.91
C LEU A 69 1.16 -5.47 3.87
N TRP A 70 0.06 -5.73 3.17
CA TRP A 70 0.02 -6.58 1.99
C TRP A 70 0.97 -6.08 0.89
N THR A 71 1.70 -7.00 0.27
CA THR A 71 2.74 -6.69 -0.74
C THR A 71 2.17 -6.26 -2.10
N ALA A 72 0.87 -6.44 -2.33
CA ALA A 72 0.16 -5.88 -3.47
C ALA A 72 -1.21 -5.31 -3.07
N VAL A 73 -1.49 -4.10 -3.55
CA VAL A 73 -2.76 -3.39 -3.41
C VAL A 73 -3.29 -3.10 -4.81
N THR A 74 -4.50 -3.56 -5.10
CA THR A 74 -5.17 -3.32 -6.38
C THR A 74 -6.43 -2.50 -6.16
N CYS A 75 -6.41 -1.27 -6.66
CA CYS A 75 -7.52 -0.35 -6.76
C CYS A 75 -7.39 0.26 -8.16
#